data_AF-A0A9E3V9D0-F1
#
_entry.id   AF-A0A9E3V9D0-F1
#
_cell.length_a   1.000
_cell.length_b   1.000
_cell.length_c   1.000
_cell.angle_alpha   90.00
_cell.angle_beta   90.00
_cell.angle_gamma   90.00
#
_symmetry.space_group_name_H-M   'P 1'
#
loop_
_entity.id
_entity.type
_entity.pdbx_description
1 polymer ?
#
loop_
_entity_poly.entity_id
_entity_poly.type
_entity_poly.pdbx_seq_one_letter_code
_entity_poly.pdbx_strand_id
1 'polypeptide(L)'
;MAPRARSAPSEAAARVRHLIALDAENVLRRLGERQAEMVRLFSRLRERGPLLEPLHSWFDSVAFAELAALSPHEQRAVNAFYAQLGELRWYLRYTEEMPGQVQLALAQRARALAEGHHALTAAIGPPDGVGAPVVEARVVGRGSSKRRRG
;
A
#
# COMPACT_ATOMS: atom_id res chain seq x y z
N MET A 1 -37.45 -4.50 -9.25
CA MET A 1 -36.27 -4.21 -8.39
C MET A 1 -35.49 -5.52 -8.26
N ALA A 2 -34.39 -5.68 -9.01
CA ALA A 2 -33.58 -6.89 -8.92
C ALA A 2 -32.66 -6.80 -7.69
N PRO A 3 -32.42 -7.90 -6.96
CA PRO A 3 -31.53 -7.89 -5.82
C PRO A 3 -30.11 -7.66 -6.33
N ARG A 4 -29.44 -6.62 -5.80
CA ARG A 4 -28.01 -6.39 -6.00
C ARG A 4 -27.30 -7.63 -5.47
N ALA A 5 -26.78 -8.48 -6.35
CA ALA A 5 -26.01 -9.65 -5.95
C ALA A 5 -24.91 -9.16 -5.00
N ARG A 6 -24.87 -9.70 -3.78
CA ARG A 6 -23.74 -9.52 -2.87
C ARG A 6 -22.50 -9.89 -3.68
N SER A 7 -21.62 -8.93 -3.96
CA SER A 7 -20.33 -9.19 -4.62
C SER A 7 -19.72 -10.41 -3.94
N ALA A 8 -19.48 -11.49 -4.69
CA ALA A 8 -19.10 -12.77 -4.12
C ALA A 8 -17.86 -12.60 -3.21
N PRO A 9 -17.70 -13.39 -2.14
CA PRO A 9 -16.56 -13.29 -1.20
C PRO A 9 -15.18 -13.16 -1.87
N SER A 10 -15.01 -13.71 -3.08
CA SER A 10 -13.81 -13.57 -3.90
C SER A 10 -13.52 -12.15 -4.38
N GLU A 11 -14.54 -11.37 -4.73
CA GLU A 11 -14.42 -9.98 -5.21
C GLU A 11 -14.04 -9.03 -4.06
N ALA A 12 -14.61 -9.28 -2.87
CA ALA A 12 -14.22 -8.55 -1.66
C ALA A 12 -12.76 -8.82 -1.29
N ALA A 13 -12.35 -10.09 -1.28
CA ALA A 13 -10.97 -10.46 -1.00
C ALA A 13 -9.99 -9.88 -2.04
N ALA A 14 -10.34 -9.86 -3.33
CA ALA A 14 -9.53 -9.23 -4.38
C ALA A 14 -9.31 -7.74 -4.14
N ARG A 15 -10.37 -6.99 -3.79
CA ARG A 15 -10.24 -5.57 -3.43
C ARG A 15 -9.34 -5.35 -2.22
N VAL A 16 -9.47 -6.19 -1.18
CA VAL A 16 -8.62 -6.09 0.01
C VAL A 16 -7.15 -6.32 -0.34
N ARG A 17 -6.85 -7.36 -1.12
CA ARG A 17 -5.48 -7.62 -1.62
C ARG A 17 -4.92 -6.42 -2.39
N HIS A 18 -5.70 -5.89 -3.34
CA HIS A 18 -5.30 -4.75 -4.14
C HIS A 18 -4.97 -3.51 -3.29
N LEU A 19 -5.83 -3.17 -2.32
CA LEU A 19 -5.62 -2.02 -1.44
C LEU A 19 -4.38 -2.18 -0.56
N ILE A 20 -4.15 -3.39 -0.03
CA ILE A 20 -2.95 -3.68 0.77
C ILE A 20 -1.69 -3.56 -0.09
N ALA A 21 -1.70 -4.14 -1.30
CA ALA A 21 -0.58 -4.09 -2.22
C ALA A 21 -0.24 -2.63 -2.59
N LEU A 22 -1.26 -1.81 -2.90
CA LEU A 22 -1.08 -0.38 -3.17
C LEU A 22 -0.49 0.39 -1.99
N ASP A 23 -0.97 0.15 -0.78
CA ASP A 23 -0.46 0.84 0.40
C ASP A 23 1.00 0.48 0.67
N ALA A 24 1.34 -0.81 0.64
CA ALA A 24 2.70 -1.29 0.85
C ALA A 24 3.68 -0.75 -0.20
N GLU A 25 3.29 -0.76 -1.49
CA GLU A 25 4.10 -0.19 -2.57
C GLU A 25 4.31 1.31 -2.38
N ASN A 26 3.26 2.04 -1.99
CA ASN A 26 3.33 3.47 -1.74
C ASN A 26 4.26 3.83 -0.56
N VAL A 27 4.25 3.03 0.51
CA VAL A 27 5.17 3.19 1.64
C VAL A 27 6.62 3.01 1.16
N LEU A 28 6.91 1.92 0.43
CA LEU A 28 8.27 1.66 -0.04
C LEU A 28 8.76 2.69 -1.04
N ARG A 29 7.90 3.11 -1.97
CA ARG A 29 8.22 4.15 -2.94
C ARG A 29 8.62 5.45 -2.22
N ARG A 30 7.79 5.93 -1.28
CA ARG A 30 8.11 7.12 -0.49
C ARG A 30 9.40 6.96 0.32
N LEU A 31 9.59 5.79 0.95
CA LEU A 31 10.79 5.51 1.73
C LEU A 31 12.05 5.57 0.87
N GLY A 32 12.04 4.92 -0.30
CA GLY A 32 13.16 4.91 -1.24
C GLY A 32 13.47 6.29 -1.82
N GLU A 33 12.43 7.05 -2.21
CA GLU A 33 12.60 8.40 -2.76
C GLU A 33 13.13 9.42 -1.73
N ARG A 34 12.74 9.28 -0.45
CA ARG A 34 12.92 10.33 0.56
C ARG A 34 13.97 10.01 1.63
N GLN A 35 14.58 8.83 1.62
CA GLN A 35 15.45 8.37 2.71
C GLN A 35 16.55 9.38 3.10
N ALA A 36 17.28 9.91 2.12
CA ALA A 36 18.34 10.89 2.38
C ALA A 36 17.79 12.23 2.90
N GLU A 37 16.62 12.64 2.41
CA GLU A 37 15.94 13.85 2.86
C GLU A 37 15.42 13.73 4.30
N MET A 38 14.85 12.58 4.65
CA MET A 38 14.38 12.28 6.01
C MET A 38 15.47 12.54 7.05
N VAL A 39 16.66 11.96 6.84
CA VAL A 39 17.81 12.12 7.75
C VAL A 39 18.34 13.55 7.75
N ARG A 40 18.42 14.20 6.57
CA ARG A 40 18.85 15.60 6.45
C ARG A 40 17.95 16.53 7.25
N LEU A 41 16.63 16.37 7.12
CA LEU A 41 15.64 17.16 7.85
C LEU A 41 15.69 16.87 9.35
N PHE A 42 15.80 15.60 9.74
CA PHE A 42 15.96 15.22 11.15
C PHE A 42 17.23 15.85 11.76
N SER A 43 18.36 15.82 11.05
CA SER A 43 19.61 16.41 11.52
C SER A 43 19.48 17.92 11.78
N ARG A 44 18.78 18.62 10.88
CA ARG A 44 18.60 20.08 10.93
C ARG A 44 17.55 20.54 11.93
N LEU A 45 16.39 19.88 11.94
CA LEU A 45 15.21 20.32 12.69
C LEU A 45 15.09 19.61 14.04
N ARG A 46 15.69 18.42 14.19
CA ARG A 46 15.57 17.53 15.35
C ARG A 46 14.14 17.05 15.65
N GLU A 47 13.22 17.28 14.72
CA GLU A 47 11.84 16.82 14.75
C GLU A 47 11.70 15.39 14.22
N ARG A 48 10.71 14.65 14.74
CA ARG A 48 10.41 13.27 14.31
C ARG A 48 9.46 13.19 13.12
N GLY A 49 8.68 14.24 12.86
CA GLY A 49 7.74 14.31 11.71
C GLY A 49 8.40 13.90 10.39
N PRO A 50 9.54 14.50 10.01
CA PRO A 50 10.25 14.15 8.78
C PRO A 50 10.69 12.69 8.65
N LEU A 51 10.89 11.98 9.77
CA LEU A 51 11.24 10.55 9.77
C LEU A 51 10.00 9.64 9.66
N LEU A 52 8.84 10.11 10.08
CA LEU A 52 7.64 9.29 10.25
C LEU A 52 6.61 9.50 9.14
N GLU A 53 6.48 10.72 8.61
CA GLU A 53 5.49 11.06 7.58
C GLU A 53 5.59 10.18 6.32
N PRO A 54 6.79 9.87 5.77
CA PRO A 54 6.90 8.99 4.60
C PRO A 54 6.41 7.56 4.86
N LEU A 55 6.40 7.13 6.12
CA LEU A 55 6.02 5.79 6.58
C LEU A 55 4.54 5.68 6.96
N HIS A 56 3.75 6.72 6.71
CA HIS A 56 2.31 6.65 6.87
C HIS A 56 1.73 5.55 5.98
N SER A 57 0.79 4.80 6.56
CA SER A 57 0.09 3.69 5.92
C SER A 57 -1.39 3.79 6.26
N TRP A 58 -2.25 3.50 5.28
CA TRP A 58 -3.68 3.41 5.49
C TRP A 58 -4.10 2.12 6.20
N PHE A 59 -3.19 1.14 6.32
CA PHE A 59 -3.44 -0.09 7.06
C PHE A 59 -3.79 0.16 8.53
N ASP A 60 -3.21 1.22 9.14
CA ASP A 60 -3.52 1.62 10.51
C ASP A 60 -5.01 2.01 10.69
N SER A 61 -5.75 2.21 9.59
CA SER A 61 -7.19 2.54 9.56
C SER A 61 -8.09 1.42 9.03
N VAL A 62 -7.53 0.28 8.61
CA VAL A 62 -8.29 -0.85 8.05
C VAL A 62 -9.08 -1.53 9.16
N ALA A 63 -10.35 -1.87 8.89
CA ALA A 63 -11.17 -2.56 9.87
C ALA A 63 -10.78 -4.04 9.94
N PHE A 64 -10.64 -4.61 11.14
CA PHE A 64 -10.33 -6.03 11.34
C PHE A 64 -11.26 -6.98 10.57
N ALA A 65 -12.52 -6.59 10.39
CA ALA A 65 -13.52 -7.33 9.63
C ALA A 65 -13.18 -7.46 8.13
N GLU A 66 -12.47 -6.48 7.55
CA GLU A 66 -12.07 -6.50 6.13
C GLU A 66 -10.94 -7.51 5.88
N LEU A 67 -10.05 -7.69 6.86
CA LEU A 67 -8.96 -8.67 6.80
C LEU A 67 -9.46 -10.12 6.89
N ALA A 68 -10.67 -10.34 7.43
CA ALA A 68 -11.29 -11.66 7.49
C ALA A 68 -11.62 -12.24 6.10
N ALA A 69 -11.64 -11.40 5.06
CA ALA A 69 -11.80 -11.86 3.67
C ALA A 69 -10.55 -12.55 3.10
N LEU A 70 -9.39 -12.34 3.73
CA LEU A 70 -8.12 -12.96 3.35
C LEU A 70 -8.01 -14.38 3.93
N SER A 71 -7.28 -15.25 3.23
CA SER A 71 -6.90 -16.56 3.77
C SER A 71 -5.91 -16.41 4.93
N PRO A 72 -5.78 -17.42 5.81
CA PRO A 72 -4.81 -17.38 6.91
C PRO A 72 -3.36 -17.18 6.46
N HIS A 73 -2.99 -17.67 5.27
CA HIS A 73 -1.66 -17.46 4.71
C HIS A 73 -1.42 -15.99 4.36
N GLU A 74 -2.37 -15.36 3.68
CA GLU A 74 -2.31 -13.95 3.31
C GLU A 74 -2.32 -13.05 4.56
N GLN A 75 -3.19 -13.35 5.54
CA GLN A 75 -3.24 -12.62 6.81
C GLN A 75 -1.87 -12.61 7.53
N ARG A 76 -1.15 -13.73 7.52
CA ARG A 76 0.19 -13.81 8.11
C ARG A 76 1.20 -12.94 7.36
N ALA A 77 1.16 -12.94 6.03
CA ALA A 77 2.05 -12.13 5.22
C ALA A 77 1.80 -10.63 5.43
N VAL A 78 0.52 -10.22 5.43
CA VAL A 78 0.07 -8.85 5.74
C VAL A 78 0.55 -8.43 7.12
N ASN A 79 0.28 -9.24 8.15
CA ASN A 79 0.68 -8.94 9.51
C ASN A 79 2.21 -8.81 9.65
N ALA A 80 2.98 -9.71 9.01
CA ALA A 80 4.44 -9.67 9.07
C ALA A 80 4.98 -8.34 8.49
N PHE A 81 4.51 -7.92 7.31
CA PHE A 81 4.93 -6.68 6.70
C PHE A 81 4.60 -5.45 7.56
N TYR A 82 3.35 -5.34 8.03
CA TYR A 82 2.95 -4.17 8.82
C TYR A 82 3.52 -4.17 10.24
N ALA A 83 3.85 -5.33 10.80
CA ALA A 83 4.65 -5.41 12.03
C ALA A 83 6.06 -4.85 11.81
N GLN A 84 6.75 -5.22 10.72
CA GLN A 84 8.07 -4.67 10.39
C GLN A 84 8.03 -3.15 10.15
N LEU A 85 6.98 -2.65 9.47
CA LEU A 85 6.76 -1.21 9.32
C LEU A 85 6.53 -0.54 10.68
N GLY A 86 5.74 -1.17 11.56
CA GLY A 86 5.53 -0.74 12.93
C GLY A 86 6.84 -0.60 13.73
N GLU A 87 7.71 -1.61 13.66
CA GLU A 87 9.03 -1.60 14.31
C GLU A 87 9.94 -0.49 13.77
N LEU A 88 9.93 -0.24 12.45
CA LEU A 88 10.67 0.87 11.87
C LEU A 88 10.15 2.23 12.39
N ARG A 89 8.84 2.42 12.42
CA ARG A 89 8.22 3.64 12.94
C ARG A 89 8.52 3.84 14.41
N TRP A 90 8.48 2.76 15.21
CA TRP A 90 8.83 2.80 16.63
C TRP A 90 10.28 3.24 16.84
N TYR A 91 11.22 2.58 16.14
CA TYR A 91 12.63 2.93 16.19
C TYR A 91 12.85 4.41 15.83
N LEU A 92 12.30 4.90 14.71
CA LEU A 92 12.49 6.29 14.29
C LEU A 92 11.84 7.30 15.22
N ARG A 93 10.75 6.94 15.90
CA ARG A 93 10.08 7.80 16.86
C ARG A 93 10.94 8.01 18.10
N TYR A 94 11.57 6.97 18.63
CA TYR A 94 12.16 6.97 19.96
C TYR A 94 13.69 6.84 19.98
N THR A 95 14.34 6.63 18.84
CA THR A 95 15.81 6.57 18.80
C THR A 95 16.44 7.88 19.28
N GLU A 96 17.49 7.75 20.07
CA GLU A 96 18.37 8.84 20.54
C GLU A 96 19.67 8.92 19.74
N GLU A 97 19.79 8.08 18.71
CA GLU A 97 21.00 7.97 17.91
C GLU A 97 21.28 9.22 17.09
N MET A 98 22.58 9.44 16.83
CA MET A 98 23.03 10.52 15.95
C MET A 98 22.57 10.28 14.51
N PRO A 99 22.35 11.34 13.70
CA PRO A 99 21.81 11.22 12.35
C PRO A 99 22.55 10.22 11.44
N GLY A 100 23.87 10.11 11.57
CA GLY A 100 24.66 9.13 10.81
C GLY A 100 24.33 7.68 11.16
N GLN A 101 24.09 7.37 12.44
CA GLN A 101 23.67 6.03 12.87
C GLN A 101 22.22 5.75 12.45
N VAL A 102 21.35 6.75 12.57
CA VAL A 102 19.97 6.67 12.06
C VAL A 102 19.94 6.38 10.56
N GLN A 103 20.85 6.97 9.77
CA GLN A 103 20.95 6.69 8.33
C GLN A 103 21.28 5.23 8.04
N LEU A 104 22.25 4.66 8.76
CA LEU A 104 22.66 3.26 8.60
C LEU A 104 21.52 2.31 9.01
N ALA A 105 20.93 2.53 10.18
CA ALA A 105 19.81 1.73 10.68
C ALA A 105 18.58 1.83 9.77
N LEU A 106 18.26 3.03 9.28
CA LEU A 106 17.17 3.24 8.31
C LEU A 106 17.43 2.48 7.01
N ALA A 107 18.66 2.49 6.49
CA ALA A 107 19.00 1.76 5.27
C ALA A 107 18.87 0.24 5.46
N GLN A 108 19.33 -0.29 6.58
CA GLN A 108 19.21 -1.71 6.91
C GLN A 108 17.73 -2.12 7.04
N ARG A 109 16.94 -1.35 7.80
CA ARG A 109 15.52 -1.64 8.03
C ARG A 109 14.69 -1.45 6.76
N ALA A 110 15.02 -0.48 5.91
CA ALA A 110 14.36 -0.29 4.62
C ALA A 110 14.57 -1.50 3.69
N ARG A 111 15.77 -2.09 3.67
CA ARG A 111 16.04 -3.34 2.93
C ARG A 111 15.21 -4.50 3.48
N ALA A 112 15.20 -4.69 4.80
CA ALA A 112 14.39 -5.73 5.43
C ALA A 112 12.88 -5.54 5.18
N LEU A 113 12.40 -4.30 5.12
CA LEU A 113 11.01 -3.99 4.77
C LEU A 113 10.72 -4.28 3.30
N ALA A 114 11.67 -4.02 2.39
CA ALA A 114 11.55 -4.37 0.98
C ALA A 114 11.49 -5.90 0.77
N GLU A 115 12.30 -6.67 1.51
CA GLU A 115 12.21 -8.14 1.54
C GLU A 115 10.84 -8.61 2.07
N GLY A 116 10.33 -7.99 3.13
CA GLY A 116 8.98 -8.24 3.66
C GLY A 116 7.88 -7.95 2.62
N HIS A 117 8.03 -6.88 1.84
CA HIS A 117 7.12 -6.56 0.74
C HIS A 117 7.18 -7.59 -0.39
N HIS A 118 8.37 -8.09 -0.75
CA HIS A 118 8.47 -9.18 -1.72
C HIS A 118 7.70 -10.42 -1.26
N ALA A 119 7.82 -10.79 0.03
CA ALA A 119 7.06 -11.89 0.61
C ALA A 119 5.55 -11.62 0.63
N LEU A 120 5.13 -10.39 0.96
CA LEU A 120 3.74 -9.96 0.91
C LEU A 120 3.16 -10.10 -0.51
N THR A 121 3.83 -9.51 -1.50
CA THR A 121 3.41 -9.54 -2.91
C THR A 121 3.36 -10.97 -3.46
N ALA A 122 4.26 -11.85 -3.03
CA ALA A 122 4.18 -13.27 -3.39
C ALA A 122 2.92 -13.95 -2.84
N ALA A 123 2.41 -13.52 -1.68
CA ALA A 123 1.23 -14.09 -1.04
C ALA A 123 -0.10 -13.51 -1.56
N ILE A 124 -0.18 -12.19 -1.79
CA ILE A 124 -1.43 -11.50 -2.15
C ILE A 124 -1.49 -11.02 -3.61
N GLY A 125 -0.39 -11.12 -4.35
CA GLY A 125 -0.24 -10.57 -5.70
C GLY A 125 0.18 -9.09 -5.71
N PRO A 126 0.65 -8.58 -6.86
CA PRO A 126 0.91 -7.16 -7.06
C PRO A 126 -0.41 -6.37 -7.12
N PRO A 127 -0.37 -5.04 -6.97
CA PRO A 127 -1.57 -4.24 -7.18
C PRO A 127 -2.01 -4.28 -8.65
N ASP A 128 -3.30 -4.52 -8.88
CA ASP A 128 -3.91 -4.42 -10.20
C ASP A 128 -3.56 -3.08 -10.89
N GLY A 129 -3.16 -3.13 -12.16
CA GLY A 129 -2.89 -1.95 -12.98
C GLY A 129 -1.42 -1.54 -13.09
N VAL A 130 -0.49 -2.17 -12.37
CA VAL A 130 0.94 -2.11 -12.70
C VAL A 130 1.16 -2.90 -14.00
N GLY A 131 0.93 -2.25 -15.15
CA GLY A 131 1.08 -2.83 -16.50
C GLY A 131 -0.22 -3.25 -17.21
N ALA A 132 -1.41 -2.83 -16.77
CA ALA A 132 -2.63 -3.10 -17.54
C ALA A 132 -2.65 -2.23 -18.82
N PRO A 133 -2.82 -2.79 -20.03
CA PRO A 133 -2.91 -1.99 -21.24
C PRO A 133 -4.12 -1.08 -21.13
N VAL A 134 -3.91 0.21 -21.40
CA VAL A 134 -4.98 1.20 -21.57
C VAL A 134 -5.88 0.68 -22.69
N VAL A 135 -7.03 0.11 -22.33
CA VAL A 135 -8.04 -0.26 -23.31
C VAL A 135 -8.72 1.04 -23.71
N GLU A 136 -8.42 1.53 -24.92
CA GLU A 136 -9.18 2.63 -25.52
C GLU A 136 -10.65 2.22 -25.62
N ALA A 137 -11.47 2.78 -24.73
CA ALA A 137 -12.91 2.61 -24.80
C ALA A 137 -13.43 3.32 -26.05
N ARG A 138 -13.76 2.55 -27.09
CA ARG A 138 -14.45 3.09 -28.26
C ARG A 138 -15.86 3.52 -27.84
N VAL A 139 -16.13 4.82 -27.93
CA VAL A 139 -17.46 5.40 -27.69
C VAL A 139 -18.44 4.78 -28.68
N VAL A 140 -19.32 3.90 -28.20
CA VAL A 140 -20.46 3.42 -28.99
C VAL A 140 -21.46 4.56 -29.06
N GLY A 141 -21.46 5.26 -30.20
CA GLY A 141 -22.36 6.37 -30.48
C GLY A 141 -23.82 5.99 -30.24
N ARG A 142 -24.49 6.73 -29.36
CA ARG A 142 -25.93 6.68 -29.19
C ARG A 142 -26.62 7.38 -30.37
N GLY A 143 -27.45 6.62 -31.06
CA GLY A 143 -28.78 7.09 -31.46
C GLY A 143 -28.96 7.57 -32.90
N SER A 144 -29.85 6.89 -33.60
CA SER A 144 -31.04 7.57 -34.15
C SER A 144 -32.12 6.54 -34.47
N SER A 145 -33.03 6.39 -33.50
CA SER A 145 -34.39 5.96 -33.78
C SER A 145 -35.07 7.06 -34.58
N LYS A 146 -35.48 6.78 -35.82
CA LYS A 146 -36.52 7.57 -36.48
C LYS A 146 -37.63 6.63 -36.95
N ARG A 147 -38.69 6.59 -36.14
CA ARG A 147 -40.00 6.05 -36.51
C ARG A 147 -40.63 6.89 -37.63
N ARG A 148 -41.24 6.17 -38.59
CA ARG A 148 -42.47 6.44 -39.37
C ARG A 148 -42.60 7.76 -40.15
N ARG A 149 -42.89 7.64 -41.46
CA ARG A 149 -44.21 7.80 -42.11
C ARG A 149 -44.02 7.89 -43.64
N GLY A 150 -44.92 7.27 -44.39
CA GLY A 150 -44.97 7.27 -45.86
C GLY A 150 -45.48 5.94 -46.34
#